data_AF-A0A0C2FKL6-F1
#
_entry.id   AF-A0A0C2FKL6-F1
#
_cell.length_a   1.000
_cell.length_b   1.000
_cell.length_c   1.000
_cell.angle_alpha   90.00
_cell.angle_beta   90.00
_cell.angle_gamma   90.00
#
_symmetry.space_group_name_H-M   'P 1'
#
loop_
_entity.id
_entity.type
_entity.pdbx_description
1 polymer ?
#
loop_
_entity_poly.entity_id
_entity_poly.type
_entity_poly.pdbx_seq_one_letter_code
_entity_poly.pdbx_strand_id
1 'polypeptide(L)'
;MAYKGLLKEIPVDGTTYKYFDLTALNDSRYDELPISIRYLLEAAIRHCDGFHVLESDVETILNWKQSQKAQSEIPFKPARVILQDFTGVPAVVDLAAMRDAVQKMGADPSRINPVCPVDLVIDHSIQVDHYGE
;
A
#
# COMPACT_ATOMS: atom_id res chain seq x y z
N MET A 1 -12.62 -11.47 5.85
CA MET A 1 -11.66 -10.64 6.60
C MET A 1 -11.60 -11.16 8.01
N ALA A 2 -10.51 -11.84 8.34
CA ALA A 2 -10.26 -12.48 9.62
C ALA A 2 -10.30 -11.49 10.80
N TYR A 3 -9.84 -10.25 10.57
CA TYR A 3 -9.66 -9.24 11.62
C TYR A 3 -10.81 -8.23 11.77
N LYS A 4 -12.02 -8.54 11.28
CA LYS A 4 -13.18 -7.62 11.41
C LYS A 4 -13.50 -7.25 12.86
N GLY A 5 -13.17 -8.10 13.83
CA GLY A 5 -13.37 -7.84 15.26
C GLY A 5 -12.52 -6.70 15.83
N LEU A 6 -11.46 -6.28 15.11
CA LEU A 6 -10.61 -5.15 15.51
C LEU A 6 -11.14 -3.79 15.01
N LEU A 7 -12.20 -3.78 14.19
CA LEU A 7 -12.73 -2.55 13.63
C LEU A 7 -13.48 -1.74 14.70
N LYS A 8 -13.02 -0.53 14.97
CA LYS A 8 -13.63 0.42 15.91
C LYS A 8 -14.02 1.71 15.21
N GLU A 9 -14.88 2.48 15.88
CA GLU A 9 -15.34 3.78 15.42
C GLU A 9 -14.66 4.91 16.21
N ILE A 10 -14.32 6.00 15.51
CA ILE A 10 -13.76 7.21 16.11
C ILE A 10 -14.49 8.44 15.57
N PRO A 11 -15.19 9.21 16.44
CA PRO A 11 -15.83 10.47 16.03
C PRO A 11 -14.78 11.59 15.94
N VAL A 12 -14.74 12.29 14.81
CA VAL A 12 -13.87 13.45 14.57
C VAL A 12 -14.70 14.54 13.89
N ASP A 13 -14.80 15.72 14.49
CA ASP A 13 -15.50 16.89 13.96
C ASP A 13 -16.92 16.59 13.43
N GLY A 14 -17.69 15.78 14.18
CA GLY A 14 -19.06 15.40 13.81
C GLY A 14 -19.17 14.31 12.74
N THR A 15 -18.05 13.79 12.24
CA THR A 15 -18.00 12.66 11.31
C THR A 15 -17.45 11.42 12.00
N THR A 16 -18.14 10.29 11.89
CA THR A 16 -17.68 9.01 12.44
C THR A 16 -16.82 8.27 11.43
N TYR A 17 -15.56 8.04 11.78
CA TYR A 17 -14.61 7.24 10.99
C TYR A 17 -14.46 5.84 11.58
N LYS A 18 -13.95 4.91 10.77
CA LYS A 18 -13.63 3.54 11.19
C LYS A 18 -12.13 3.30 11.10
N TYR A 19 -11.57 2.59 12.06
CA TYR A 19 -10.15 2.22 12.07
C TYR A 19 -9.96 0.83 12.67
N PHE A 20 -8.86 0.17 12.31
CA PHE A 20 -8.49 -1.11 12.91
C PHE A 20 -7.66 -0.84 14.17
N ASP A 21 -8.18 -1.22 15.33
CA ASP A 21 -7.49 -1.10 16.59
C ASP A 21 -6.52 -2.27 16.81
N LEU A 22 -5.25 -2.02 16.50
CA LEU A 22 -4.16 -2.98 16.67
C LEU A 22 -3.92 -3.34 18.14
N THR A 23 -4.25 -2.47 19.09
CA THR A 23 -4.06 -2.76 20.52
C THR A 23 -5.02 -3.86 21.00
N ALA A 24 -6.16 -4.02 20.31
CA ALA A 24 -7.12 -5.07 20.59
C ALA A 24 -6.66 -6.48 20.15
N LEU A 25 -5.48 -6.60 19.52
CA LEU A 25 -4.82 -7.90 19.31
C LEU A 25 -4.45 -8.58 20.64
N ASN A 26 -4.26 -7.81 21.72
CA ASN A 26 -3.84 -8.33 23.04
C ASN A 26 -2.58 -9.22 22.98
N ASP A 27 -1.64 -8.89 22.10
CA ASP A 27 -0.38 -9.61 21.93
C ASP A 27 0.78 -8.72 22.36
N SER A 28 1.57 -9.17 23.34
CA SER A 28 2.70 -8.41 23.88
C SER A 28 3.80 -8.13 22.84
N ARG A 29 3.88 -8.93 21.77
CA ARG A 29 4.83 -8.72 20.68
C ARG A 29 4.57 -7.40 19.96
N TYR A 30 3.32 -6.95 19.89
CA TYR A 30 2.94 -5.69 19.25
C TYR A 30 3.65 -4.49 19.88
N ASP A 31 3.76 -4.46 21.21
CA ASP A 31 4.40 -3.37 21.94
C ASP A 31 5.90 -3.28 21.67
N GLU A 32 6.52 -4.41 21.32
CA GLU A 32 7.93 -4.51 20.98
C GLU A 32 8.23 -4.16 19.52
N LEU A 33 7.21 -4.01 18.66
CA LEU A 33 7.39 -3.70 17.25
C LEU A 33 7.91 -2.27 17.05
N PRO A 34 8.95 -2.07 16.21
CA PRO A 34 9.29 -0.75 15.71
C PRO A 34 8.09 -0.09 15.02
N ILE A 35 7.96 1.22 15.15
CA ILE A 35 6.81 1.96 14.59
C ILE A 35 6.63 1.73 13.08
N SER A 36 7.73 1.59 12.32
CA SER A 36 7.69 1.27 10.90
C SER A 36 7.03 -0.07 10.62
N ILE A 37 7.26 -1.09 11.45
CA ILE A 37 6.65 -2.41 11.34
C ILE A 37 5.17 -2.37 11.73
N ARG A 38 4.79 -1.49 12.68
CA ARG A 38 3.37 -1.29 13.03
C ARG A 38 2.54 -0.81 11.83
N TYR A 39 3.12 0.01 10.95
CA TYR A 39 2.44 0.43 9.70
C TYR A 39 2.25 -0.74 8.73
N LEU A 40 3.24 -1.63 8.60
CA LEU A 40 3.12 -2.83 7.77
C LEU A 40 2.06 -3.79 8.34
N LEU A 41 2.03 -3.94 9.66
CA LEU A 41 1.05 -4.77 10.36
C LEU A 41 -0.38 -4.24 10.16
N GLU A 42 -0.59 -2.93 10.29
CA GLU A 42 -1.89 -2.29 10.00
C GLU A 42 -2.35 -2.61 8.58
N ALA A 43 -1.46 -2.39 7.60
CA ALA A 43 -1.79 -2.60 6.21
C ALA A 43 -2.14 -4.06 5.93
N ALA A 44 -1.40 -5.01 6.51
CA ALA A 44 -1.68 -6.43 6.37
C ALA A 44 -3.03 -6.81 7.00
N ILE A 45 -3.31 -6.35 8.22
CA ILE A 45 -4.58 -6.63 8.93
C ILE A 45 -5.77 -6.07 8.16
N ARG A 46 -5.70 -4.81 7.70
CA ARG A 46 -6.76 -4.14 6.95
C ARG A 46 -7.05 -4.81 5.60
N HIS A 47 -6.02 -5.36 4.95
CA HIS A 47 -6.13 -5.99 3.63
C HIS A 47 -6.15 -7.52 3.66
N CYS A 48 -6.26 -8.15 4.84
CA CYS A 48 -6.29 -9.61 4.97
C CYS A 48 -7.56 -10.20 4.32
N ASP A 49 -7.40 -10.63 3.07
CA ASP A 49 -8.44 -11.15 2.19
C ASP A 49 -8.37 -12.68 2.05
N GLY A 50 -7.32 -13.31 2.55
CA GLY A 50 -7.09 -14.75 2.45
C GLY A 50 -6.57 -15.18 1.08
N PHE A 51 -6.17 -14.24 0.23
CA PHE A 51 -5.62 -14.52 -1.10
C PHE A 51 -4.33 -13.74 -1.38
N HIS A 52 -4.39 -12.40 -1.41
CA HIS A 52 -3.20 -11.57 -1.56
C HIS A 52 -2.48 -11.33 -0.23
N VAL A 53 -3.26 -11.27 0.86
CA VAL A 53 -2.73 -11.13 2.21
C VAL A 53 -3.36 -12.20 3.09
N LEU A 54 -2.53 -13.12 3.56
CA LEU A 54 -2.91 -14.26 4.37
C LEU A 54 -2.81 -13.92 5.87
N GLU A 55 -3.52 -14.68 6.70
CA GLU A 55 -3.38 -14.60 8.16
C GLU A 55 -1.96 -14.97 8.62
N SER A 56 -1.30 -15.88 7.89
CA SER A 56 0.11 -16.22 8.11
C SER A 56 1.05 -15.05 7.88
N ASP A 57 0.70 -14.12 6.98
CA ASP A 57 1.52 -12.94 6.71
C ASP A 57 1.44 -11.94 7.87
N VAL A 58 0.24 -11.78 8.43
CA VAL A 58 0.02 -10.96 9.64
C VAL A 58 0.81 -11.53 10.81
N GLU A 59 0.79 -12.86 11.01
CA GLU A 59 1.58 -13.52 12.05
C GLU A 59 3.09 -13.37 11.79
N THR A 60 3.54 -13.48 10.53
CA THR A 60 4.95 -13.26 10.15
C THR A 60 5.42 -11.85 10.51
N ILE A 61 4.58 -10.84 10.27
CA ILE A 61 4.87 -9.44 10.61
C ILE A 61 4.84 -9.23 12.13
N LEU A 62 3.88 -9.83 12.84
CA LEU A 62 3.79 -9.74 14.30
C LEU A 62 5.01 -10.42 14.98
N ASN A 63 5.52 -11.50 14.40
CA ASN A 63 6.70 -12.23 14.83
C ASN A 63 8.03 -11.64 14.28
N TRP A 64 8.08 -10.31 14.10
CA TRP A 64 9.19 -9.58 13.45
C TRP A 64 10.60 -9.90 13.99
N LYS A 65 10.74 -10.14 15.31
CA LYS A 65 12.05 -10.44 15.95
C LYS A 65 12.70 -11.70 15.37
N GLN A 66 11.91 -12.67 14.94
CA GLN A 66 12.34 -13.94 14.38
C GLN A 66 12.31 -13.88 12.85
N SER A 67 11.22 -13.39 12.25
CA SER A 67 11.04 -13.38 10.80
C SER A 67 12.07 -12.51 10.07
N GLN A 68 12.54 -11.41 10.69
CA GLN A 68 13.60 -10.59 10.11
C GLN A 68 14.93 -11.37 9.95
N LYS A 69 15.23 -12.31 10.85
CA LYS A 69 16.45 -13.13 10.80
C LYS A 69 16.32 -14.26 9.78
N ALA A 70 15.10 -14.72 9.56
CA ALA A 70 14.76 -15.73 8.57
C ALA A 70 14.57 -15.14 7.15
N GLN A 71 14.68 -13.81 6.99
CA GLN A 71 14.44 -13.11 5.73
C GLN A 71 13.08 -13.47 5.10
N SER A 72 12.05 -13.60 5.94
CA SER A 72 10.70 -13.93 5.46
C SER A 72 10.14 -12.81 4.59
N GLU A 73 9.52 -13.18 3.47
CA GLU A 73 8.79 -12.24 2.62
C GLU A 73 7.43 -11.88 3.25
N ILE A 74 6.99 -10.64 3.02
CA ILE A 74 5.71 -10.13 3.51
C ILE A 74 5.02 -9.30 2.43
N PRO A 75 3.68 -9.35 2.33
CA PRO A 75 2.95 -8.47 1.44
C PRO A 75 2.87 -7.07 2.04
N PHE A 76 2.91 -6.06 1.17
CA PHE A 76 2.63 -4.68 1.57
C PHE A 76 1.79 -3.98 0.51
N LYS A 77 0.61 -3.51 0.92
CA LYS A 77 -0.31 -2.77 0.07
C LYS A 77 -0.35 -1.29 0.51
N PRO A 78 0.45 -0.41 -0.11
CA PRO A 78 0.51 0.99 0.27
C PRO A 78 -0.83 1.69 0.01
N ALA A 79 -1.04 2.83 0.69
CA ALA A 79 -2.28 3.60 0.57
C ALA A 79 -2.37 4.38 -0.75
N ARG A 80 -1.24 4.79 -1.32
CA ARG A 80 -1.12 5.56 -2.56
C ARG A 80 0.26 5.38 -3.19
N VAL A 81 0.40 5.80 -4.44
CA VAL A 81 1.67 5.84 -5.18
C VAL A 81 1.97 7.29 -5.55
N ILE A 82 3.24 7.68 -5.49
CA ILE A 82 3.71 8.96 -6.01
C ILE A 82 4.76 8.70 -7.10
N LEU A 83 4.65 9.42 -8.21
CA LEU A 83 5.53 9.34 -9.36
C LEU A 83 6.09 10.72 -9.68
N GLN A 84 7.30 10.74 -10.22
CA GLN A 84 7.90 11.90 -10.85
C GLN A 84 7.91 11.71 -12.38
N ASP A 85 8.10 12.74 -13.17
CA ASP A 85 7.92 12.71 -14.63
C ASP A 85 8.78 11.68 -15.38
N PHE A 86 10.06 11.52 -15.05
CA PHE A 86 10.95 10.56 -15.71
C PHE A 86 10.55 9.10 -15.51
N THR A 87 9.94 8.73 -14.38
CA THR A 87 9.39 7.37 -14.17
C THR A 87 7.89 7.31 -14.44
N GLY A 88 7.19 8.42 -14.36
CA GLY A 88 5.76 8.54 -14.57
C GLY A 88 5.37 8.41 -16.03
N VAL A 89 6.13 9.05 -16.93
CA VAL A 89 5.92 8.90 -18.38
C VAL A 89 6.03 7.44 -18.82
N PRO A 90 7.12 6.70 -18.55
CA PRO A 90 7.19 5.28 -18.93
C PRO A 90 6.12 4.43 -18.23
N ALA A 91 5.75 4.72 -16.97
CA ALA A 91 4.66 4.01 -16.31
C ALA A 91 3.29 4.21 -17.00
N VAL A 92 3.01 5.41 -17.52
CA VAL A 92 1.80 5.69 -18.30
C VAL A 92 1.85 5.01 -19.67
N VAL A 93 3.03 4.94 -20.29
CA VAL A 93 3.24 4.18 -21.54
C VAL A 93 2.98 2.69 -21.31
N ASP A 94 3.45 2.12 -20.21
CA ASP A 94 3.18 0.72 -19.85
C ASP A 94 1.69 0.47 -19.61
N LEU A 95 0.98 1.39 -18.94
CA LEU A 95 -0.48 1.32 -18.79
C LEU A 95 -1.20 1.33 -20.14
N ALA A 96 -0.76 2.16 -21.09
CA ALA A 96 -1.31 2.18 -22.45
C ALA A 96 -1.04 0.86 -23.19
N ALA A 97 0.19 0.34 -23.11
CA ALA A 97 0.55 -0.94 -23.73
C ALA A 97 -0.25 -2.12 -23.14
N MET A 98 -0.46 -2.14 -21.83
CA MET A 98 -1.32 -3.14 -21.18
C MET A 98 -2.78 -3.05 -21.64
N ARG A 99 -3.32 -1.84 -21.83
CA ARG A 99 -4.67 -1.65 -22.39
C ARG A 99 -4.80 -2.22 -23.80
N ASP A 100 -3.84 -1.92 -24.66
CA ASP A 100 -3.80 -2.46 -26.02
C ASP A 100 -3.72 -3.98 -26.03
N ALA A 101 -2.91 -4.57 -25.15
CA ALA A 101 -2.78 -6.02 -25.02
C ALA A 101 -4.10 -6.67 -24.55
N VAL A 102 -4.74 -6.11 -23.52
CA VAL A 102 -6.04 -6.59 -23.02
C VAL A 102 -7.13 -6.49 -24.09
N GLN A 103 -7.15 -5.41 -24.88
CA GLN A 103 -8.08 -5.26 -26.00
C GLN A 103 -7.87 -6.33 -27.06
N LYS A 104 -6.62 -6.61 -27.46
CA LYS A 104 -6.27 -7.65 -28.43
C LYS A 104 -6.67 -9.04 -27.97
N MET A 105 -6.70 -9.28 -26.65
CA MET A 105 -7.19 -10.52 -26.04
C MET A 105 -8.73 -10.59 -25.94
N GLY A 106 -9.45 -9.56 -26.40
CA GLY A 106 -10.92 -9.50 -26.37
C GLY A 106 -11.51 -9.18 -24.99
N ALA A 107 -10.69 -8.69 -24.05
CA ALA A 107 -11.13 -8.28 -22.73
C ALA A 107 -11.27 -6.74 -22.65
N ASP A 108 -12.01 -6.27 -21.64
CA ASP A 108 -12.24 -4.83 -21.43
C ASP A 108 -10.95 -4.10 -20.98
N PRO A 109 -10.41 -3.17 -21.78
CA PRO A 109 -9.21 -2.41 -21.43
C PRO A 109 -9.41 -1.47 -20.23
N SER A 110 -10.66 -1.10 -19.92
CA SER A 110 -10.97 -0.25 -18.77
C SER A 110 -10.60 -0.91 -17.43
N ARG A 111 -10.38 -2.22 -17.41
CA ARG A 111 -9.87 -2.95 -16.24
C ARG A 111 -8.42 -2.58 -15.87
N ILE A 112 -7.66 -2.02 -16.82
CA ILE A 112 -6.30 -1.52 -16.59
C ILE A 112 -6.40 -0.05 -16.15
N ASN A 113 -6.55 0.13 -14.84
CA ASN A 113 -6.58 1.42 -14.16
C ASN A 113 -5.94 1.32 -12.77
N PRO A 114 -5.33 2.39 -12.25
CA PRO A 114 -4.86 2.43 -10.88
C PRO A 114 -6.00 2.19 -9.88
N VAL A 115 -5.77 1.31 -8.89
CA VAL A 115 -6.75 0.96 -7.85
C VAL A 115 -6.53 1.70 -6.53
N CYS A 116 -5.48 2.51 -6.45
CA CYS A 116 -5.20 3.43 -5.36
C CYS A 116 -4.86 4.80 -5.94
N PRO A 117 -4.95 5.89 -5.15
CA PRO A 117 -4.57 7.22 -5.60
C PRO A 117 -3.13 7.24 -6.11
N VAL A 118 -2.92 7.94 -7.22
CA VAL A 118 -1.60 8.15 -7.83
C VAL A 118 -1.40 9.63 -8.05
N ASP A 119 -0.34 10.18 -7.47
CA ASP A 119 0.05 11.58 -7.65
C ASP A 119 1.27 11.62 -8.60
N LEU A 120 1.18 12.38 -9.69
CA LEU A 120 2.31 12.60 -10.62
C LEU A 120 2.78 14.05 -10.50
N VAL A 121 4.07 14.22 -10.19
CA VAL A 121 4.71 15.54 -10.11
C VAL A 121 5.67 15.70 -11.29
N ILE A 122 5.62 16.85 -11.96
CA ILE A 122 6.57 17.21 -13.02
C ILE A 122 7.58 18.17 -12.40
N ASP A 123 8.74 17.65 -12.06
CA ASP A 123 9.81 18.39 -11.37
C ASP A 123 11.20 18.15 -11.99
N HIS A 124 11.38 17.15 -12.86
CA HIS A 124 12.64 16.85 -13.53
C HIS A 124 12.74 17.46 -14.95
N SER A 125 11.71 18.18 -15.38
CA SER A 125 11.62 18.72 -16.75
C SER A 125 12.23 20.12 -16.91
N ILE A 126 12.56 20.84 -15.83
CA ILE A 126 13.10 22.20 -15.89
C ILE A 126 14.60 22.18 -15.60
N GLN A 127 15.36 22.89 -16.43
CA GLN A 127 16.78 23.16 -16.23
C GLN A 127 16.97 24.66 -15.99
N VAL A 128 18.01 25.02 -15.23
CA VAL A 128 18.38 26.44 -15.03
C VAL A 128 19.30 26.84 -16.18
N ASP A 129 18.71 27.32 -17.27
CA ASP A 129 19.46 27.71 -18.47
C ASP A 129 20.26 29.00 -18.27
N HIS A 130 19.76 29.93 -17.45
CA HIS A 130 20.42 31.18 -17.08
C HIS A 130 20.32 31.42 -15.57
N TYR A 131 21.36 31.98 -14.97
CA TYR A 131 21.37 32.44 -13.58
C TYR A 131 22.27 33.67 -13.43
N GLY A 132 21.82 34.68 -12.68
CA GLY A 132 22.67 35.81 -12.30
C GLY A 132 23.15 36.74 -13.42
N GLU A 133 22.46 36.75 -14.57
CA GLU A 133 22.59 37.81 -15.60
C GLU A 133 21.81 39.08 -15.25
#